data_AF-A0A485PQZ8-F1
#
_entry.id   AF-A0A485PQZ8-F1
#
_cell.length_a   1.000
_cell.length_b   1.000
_cell.length_c   1.000
_cell.angle_alpha   90.00
_cell.angle_beta   90.00
_cell.angle_gamma   90.00
#
_symmetry.space_group_name_H-M   'P 1'
#
loop_
_entity.id
_entity.type
_entity.pdbx_description
1 polymer ?
#
loop_
_entity_poly.entity_id
_entity_poly.type
_entity_poly.pdbx_seq_one_letter_code
_entity_poly.pdbx_strand_id
1 'polypeptide(L)' 'MLPWQNRRDYHVTQHAVRIAVNKQVKGKVLAKGINLHIEHIKHSKSLHSFLWLVKENNQRKMEAKEK' A
#
# COMPACT_ATOMS: atom_id res chain seq x y z
N MET A 1 -16.07 -16.64 -13.45
CA MET A 1 -15.24 -15.80 -14.35
C MET A 1 -15.30 -14.37 -13.81
N LEU A 2 -14.40 -14.00 -12.89
CA LEU A 2 -14.39 -12.66 -12.29
C LEU A 2 -13.28 -11.82 -12.95
N PRO A 3 -13.57 -10.58 -13.36
CA PRO A 3 -12.62 -9.72 -14.04
C PRO A 3 -11.56 -9.23 -13.04
N TRP A 4 -10.30 -9.40 -13.42
CA TRP A 4 -9.07 -8.82 -12.88
C TRP A 4 -9.27 -7.74 -11.81
N GLN A 5 -9.12 -8.16 -10.55
CA GLN A 5 -9.03 -7.23 -9.42
C GLN A 5 -7.68 -6.52 -9.47
N ASN A 6 -7.71 -5.25 -9.90
CA ASN A 6 -6.71 -4.19 -9.80
C ASN A 6 -5.44 -4.54 -9.01
N ARG A 7 -4.49 -5.25 -9.65
CA ARG A 7 -3.11 -5.32 -9.16
C ARG A 7 -2.52 -3.93 -9.42
N ARG A 8 -2.13 -3.20 -8.38
CA ARG A 8 -1.33 -1.98 -8.56
C ARG A 8 0.02 -2.43 -9.10
N ASP A 9 0.28 -2.18 -10.38
CA ASP A 9 1.57 -2.46 -10.99
C ASP A 9 2.62 -1.53 -10.37
N TYR A 10 3.44 -2.09 -9.49
CA TYR A 10 4.61 -1.40 -8.96
C TYR A 10 5.77 -1.66 -9.92
N HIS A 11 6.24 -0.60 -10.57
CA HIS A 11 7.44 -0.70 -11.41
C HIS A 11 8.68 -0.69 -10.49
N VAL A 12 9.19 -1.89 -10.22
CA VAL A 12 10.41 -2.12 -9.43
C VAL A 12 11.50 -2.59 -10.38
N THR A 13 12.65 -1.93 -10.34
CA THR A 13 13.88 -2.37 -10.99
C THR A 13 14.86 -2.88 -9.94
N GLN A 14 15.99 -3.45 -10.35
CA GLN A 14 16.98 -4.04 -9.44
C GLN A 14 17.46 -3.08 -8.34
N HIS A 15 17.61 -1.79 -8.65
CA HIS A 15 18.14 -0.80 -7.72
C HIS A 15 17.16 0.31 -7.36
N ALA A 16 16.02 0.42 -8.06
CA ALA A 16 15.08 1.51 -7.88
C ALA A 16 13.61 1.07 -7.90
N VAL A 17 12.76 1.89 -7.29
CA VAL A 17 11.32 1.70 -7.21
C VAL A 17 10.64 2.96 -7.73
N ARG A 18 9.65 2.80 -8.59
CA ARG A 18 8.76 3.88 -8.99
C ARG A 18 7.65 4.03 -7.95
N ILE A 19 7.64 5.14 -7.23
CA ILE A 19 6.64 5.47 -6.23
C ILE A 19 5.68 6.51 -6.80
N ALA A 20 4.38 6.26 -6.65
CA ALA A 20 3.35 7.25 -6.93
C ALA A 20 3.22 8.21 -5.74
N VAL A 21 3.43 9.50 -5.98
CA VAL A 21 3.33 10.58 -5.00
C VAL A 21 2.24 11.54 -5.43
N ASN A 22 1.36 11.87 -4.50
CA ASN A 22 0.36 12.91 -4.69
C ASN A 22 0.98 14.27 -4.33
N LYS A 23 1.34 15.07 -5.34
CA LYS A 23 1.90 16.41 -5.15
C LYS A 23 0.80 17.46 -5.27
N GLN A 24 0.67 18.32 -4.25
CA GLN A 24 -0.21 19.48 -4.33
C GLN A 24 0.49 20.62 -5.08
N VAL A 25 -0.16 21.17 -6.11
CA VAL A 25 0.31 22.33 -6.87
C VAL A 25 -0.86 23.27 -7.12
N LYS A 26 -0.77 24.52 -6.65
CA LYS A 26 -1.79 25.57 -6.83
C LYS A 26 -3.23 25.08 -6.56
N GLY A 27 -3.43 24.37 -5.45
CA GLY A 27 -4.74 23.85 -5.02
C GLY A 27 -5.21 22.56 -5.69
N LYS A 28 -4.43 21.98 -6.61
CA LYS A 28 -4.76 20.70 -7.27
C LYS A 28 -3.83 19.59 -6.80
N VAL A 29 -4.37 18.39 -6.60
CA VAL A 29 -3.58 17.17 -6.32
C VAL A 29 -3.21 16.53 -7.65
N LEU A 30 -1.92 16.44 -7.94
CA LEU A 30 -1.39 15.81 -9.14
C LEU A 30 -0.68 14.51 -8.77
N ALA A 31 -1.04 13.41 -9.42
CA ALA A 31 -0.31 12.16 -9.31
C ALA A 31 1.00 12.28 -10.08
N LYS A 32 2.13 12.03 -9.41
CA LYS A 32 3.47 12.00 -10.00
C LYS A 32 4.13 10.66 -9.72
N GLY A 33 4.80 10.09 -10.71
CA GLY A 33 5.67 8.94 -10.51
C GLY A 33 7.12 9.39 -10.34
N ILE A 34 7.76 8.99 -9.25
CA ILE A 34 9.16 9.28 -8.96
C ILE A 34 9.92 7.96 -8.87
N ASN A 35 11.05 7.85 -9.57
CA ASN A 35 11.96 6.72 -9.45
C ASN A 35 12.98 7.02 -8.36
N LEU A 36 13.02 6.20 -7.31
CA LEU A 36 13.93 6.34 -6.18
C LEU A 36 14.75 5.07 -6.02
N HIS A 37 16.02 5.20 -5.68
CA HIS A 37 16.85 4.05 -5.30
C HIS A 37 16.40 3.46 -3.95
N ILE A 38 16.54 2.15 -3.79
CA ILE A 38 16.09 1.41 -2.59
C ILE A 38 16.74 1.96 -1.30
N GLU A 39 17.98 2.44 -1.39
CA GLU A 39 18.72 3.06 -0.28
C GLU A 39 18.02 4.27 0.34
N HIS A 40 17.27 5.03 -0.47
CA HIS A 40 16.56 6.23 -0.02
C HIS A 40 15.15 5.92 0.53
N ILE A 41 14.69 4.67 0.42
CA ILE A 41 13.34 4.28 0.82
C ILE A 41 13.38 3.72 2.24
N LYS A 42 12.64 4.35 3.14
CA LYS A 42 12.40 3.83 4.49
C LYS A 42 11.01 3.22 4.57
N HIS A 43 10.88 2.09 5.27
CA HIS A 43 9.58 1.45 5.50
C HIS A 43 8.68 2.33 6.38
N SER A 44 7.47 2.64 5.90
CA SER A 44 6.46 3.36 6.67
C SER A 44 5.81 2.46 7.72
N LYS A 45 5.72 2.93 8.97
CA LYS A 45 5.06 2.18 10.06
C LYS A 45 3.57 2.50 10.24
N SER A 46 3.02 3.48 9.52
CA SER A 46 1.63 3.94 9.68
C SER A 46 0.58 2.85 9.43
N LEU A 47 0.87 1.89 8.55
CA LEU A 47 -0.04 0.80 8.20
C LEU A 47 0.06 -0.41 9.16
N HIS A 48 1.13 -0.49 9.96
CA HIS A 48 1.43 -1.70 10.73
C HIS A 48 0.40 -1.96 11.83
N SER A 49 0.02 -0.93 12.58
CA SER A 49 -1.03 -1.02 13.62
C SER A 49 -2.39 -1.38 13.04
N PHE A 50 -2.74 -0.79 11.89
CA PHE A 50 -3.99 -1.10 11.21
C PHE A 50 -4.06 -2.57 10.76
N LEU A 51 -2.99 -3.09 10.16
CA LEU A 51 -2.95 -4.49 9.74
C LEU A 51 -3.06 -5.46 10.92
N TRP A 52 -2.44 -5.13 12.05
CA TRP A 52 -2.55 -5.93 13.26
C TRP A 52 -4.00 -5.98 13.77
N LEU A 53 -4.70 -4.84 13.83
CA LEU A 53 -6.11 -4.77 14.23
C LEU A 53 -7.03 -5.53 13.26
N VAL A 54 -6.79 -5.44 11.95
CA VAL A 54 -7.56 -6.20 10.95
C VAL A 54 -7.39 -7.69 11.16
N LYS A 55 -6.17 -8.15 11.45
CA LYS A 55 -5.88 -9.56 11.71
C LYS A 55 -6.60 -10.06 12.96
N GLU A 56 -6.52 -9.33 14.07
CA GLU A 56 -7.18 -9.69 15.32
C GLU A 56 -8.71 -9.72 15.16
N ASN A 57 -9.29 -8.71 14.52
CA ASN A 57 -10.74 -8.67 14.28
C ASN A 57 -11.22 -9.81 13.40
N ASN A 58 -10.44 -10.20 12.39
CA ASN A 58 -10.79 -11.34 11.54
C ASN A 58 -10.74 -12.65 12.32
N GLN A 59 -9.78 -12.83 13.22
CA GLN A 59 -9.70 -13.99 14.09
C GLN A 59 -10.93 -14.09 15.00
N ARG A 60 -11.28 -12.98 15.69
CA ARG A 60 -12.47 -12.92 16.56
C ARG A 60 -13.77 -13.16 15.81
N LYS A 61 -13.87 -12.73 14.55
CA LYS A 61 -15.03 -13.01 13.68
C LYS A 61 -15.14 -14.49 13.29
N MET A 62 -14.03 -15.21 13.14
CA MET A 62 -14.04 -16.64 12.87
C MET A 62 -14.46 -17.43 14.12
N GLU A 63 -13.89 -17.10 15.27
CA GLU A 63 -14.24 -17.71 16.56
C GLU A 63 -15.72 -17.51 16.93
N ALA A 64 -16.29 -16.34 16.59
CA ALA A 64 -17.71 -16.05 16.80
C ALA A 64 -18.65 -16.76 15.80
N LYS A 65 -18.14 -17.29 14.67
CA LYS A 65 -18.91 -18.11 13.73
C LYS A 65 -18.83 -19.61 14.04
N GLU A 66 -17.78 -20.03 14.72
CA GLU A 66 -17.60 -21.42 15.17
C GLU A 66 -18.34 -21.71 16.48
N LYS A 67 -18.61 -20.68 17.30
CA LYS A 67 -19.58 -20.72 18.41
C LYS A 67 -21.01 -20.54 17.92
#